data_AF-A0A0C9UPA7-F1
#
_entry.id   AF-A0A0C9UPA7-F1
#
_cell.length_a   1.000
_cell.length_b   1.000
_cell.length_c   1.000
_cell.angle_alpha   90.00
_cell.angle_beta   90.00
_cell.angle_gamma   90.00
#
_symmetry.space_group_name_H-M   'P 1'
#
loop_
_entity.id
_entity.type
_entity.pdbx_description
1 polymer ?
#
loop_
_entity_poly.entity_id
_entity_poly.type
_entity_poly.pdbx_seq_one_letter_code
_entity_poly.pdbx_strand_id
1 'polypeptide(L)'
;MGAYKYIGELYKKKQSDVLRFLLRVRCWEYRQLNVIHRASRPSRPDKARRLGYKAKQGYVVYRIRVRRGNRKKPVPKGATFGKPVRQGVNHLKFQRSLRATAEERVGRRCGNLRVLNSYWINQDGVYKYYE
;
A
#
# COMPACT_ATOMS: atom_id res chain seq x y z
N MET A 1 19.39 1.44 24.20
CA MET A 1 19.14 1.58 22.75
C MET A 1 18.37 0.33 22.30
N GLY A 2 17.07 0.41 21.97
CA GLY A 2 16.25 -0.80 21.74
C GLY A 2 16.31 -1.33 20.30
N ALA A 3 16.05 -2.63 20.09
CA ALA A 3 16.05 -3.30 18.78
C ALA A 3 15.24 -2.55 17.69
N TYR A 4 14.10 -1.94 18.07
CA TYR A 4 13.27 -1.15 17.15
C TYR A 4 13.97 0.08 16.56
N LYS A 5 14.95 0.66 17.28
CA LYS A 5 15.74 1.79 16.77
C LYS A 5 16.60 1.36 15.59
N TYR A 6 17.32 0.24 15.72
CA TYR A 6 18.15 -0.31 14.64
C TYR A 6 17.32 -0.74 13.43
N ILE A 7 16.17 -1.38 13.64
CA ILE A 7 15.24 -1.72 12.55
C ILE A 7 14.77 -0.43 11.84
N GLY A 8 14.42 0.60 12.62
CA GLY A 8 14.03 1.89 12.08
C GLY A 8 15.13 2.54 11.23
N GLU A 9 16.38 2.47 11.67
CA GLU A 9 17.55 2.99 10.95
C GLU A 9 17.83 2.20 9.67
N LEU A 10 17.71 0.87 9.70
CA LEU A 10 17.81 0.01 8.53
C LEU A 10 16.81 0.46 7.45
N TYR A 11 15.53 0.62 7.80
CA TYR A 11 14.50 1.08 6.86
C TYR A 11 14.60 2.55 6.45
N LYS A 12 15.48 3.36 7.05
CA LYS A 12 15.82 4.70 6.49
C LYS A 12 16.71 4.54 5.26
N LYS A 13 17.67 3.61 5.28
CA LYS A 13 18.60 3.31 4.18
C LYS A 13 18.05 2.26 3.20
N LYS A 14 16.90 2.52 2.56
CA LYS A 14 16.23 1.54 1.66
C LYS A 14 17.01 1.16 0.41
N GLN A 15 18.01 1.96 0.05
CA GLN A 15 18.90 1.71 -1.08
C GLN A 15 20.12 0.84 -0.72
N SER A 16 20.26 0.37 0.53
CA SER A 16 21.32 -0.61 0.86
C SER A 16 21.06 -1.94 0.17
N ASP A 17 22.11 -2.70 -0.13
CA ASP A 17 21.99 -3.98 -0.85
C ASP A 17 21.15 -5.00 -0.08
N VAL A 18 21.28 -5.02 1.24
CA VAL A 18 20.47 -5.86 2.15
C VAL A 18 18.98 -5.59 1.96
N LEU A 19 18.56 -4.31 1.98
CA LEU A 19 17.16 -3.97 1.83
C LEU A 19 16.66 -4.12 0.40
N ARG A 20 17.48 -3.82 -0.61
CA ARG A 20 17.11 -4.06 -2.01
C ARG A 20 16.85 -5.55 -2.24
N PHE A 21 17.72 -6.41 -1.76
CA PHE A 21 17.56 -7.86 -1.85
C PHE A 21 16.27 -8.33 -1.16
N LEU A 22 16.08 -7.93 0.10
CA LEU A 22 14.89 -8.30 0.88
C LEU A 22 13.59 -7.78 0.24
N LEU A 23 13.57 -6.54 -0.26
CA LEU A 23 12.41 -5.98 -0.95
C LEU A 23 12.16 -6.68 -2.29
N ARG A 24 13.20 -7.12 -3.01
CA ARG A 24 13.04 -7.88 -4.25
C ARG A 24 12.35 -9.22 -3.99
N VAL A 25 12.82 -9.99 -3.01
CA VAL A 25 12.25 -11.29 -2.64
C VAL A 25 10.81 -11.14 -2.14
N ARG A 26 10.55 -10.19 -1.23
CA ARG A 26 9.19 -9.90 -0.74
C ARG A 26 8.26 -9.45 -1.86
N CYS A 27 8.75 -8.66 -2.80
CA CYS A 27 7.93 -8.22 -3.92
C CYS A 27 7.50 -9.40 -4.78
N TRP A 28 8.40 -10.35 -5.04
CA TRP A 28 8.08 -11.57 -5.75
C TRP A 28 7.01 -12.38 -5.01
N GLU A 29 7.17 -12.59 -3.70
CA GLU A 29 6.16 -13.27 -2.85
C GLU A 29 4.79 -12.58 -2.95
N TYR A 30 4.74 -11.26 -2.79
CA TYR A 30 3.48 -10.50 -2.80
C TYR A 30 2.79 -10.47 -4.16
N ARG A 31 3.51 -10.75 -5.26
CA ARG A 31 2.88 -10.90 -6.58
C ARG A 31 2.11 -12.20 -6.70
N GLN A 32 2.60 -13.27 -6.08
CA GLN A 32 1.95 -14.59 -6.07
C GLN A 32 0.72 -14.62 -5.18
N LEU A 33 0.68 -13.77 -4.14
CA LEU A 33 -0.46 -13.68 -3.23
C LEU A 33 -1.64 -12.90 -3.84
N ASN A 34 -2.82 -13.13 -3.27
CA ASN A 34 -4.04 -12.42 -3.62
C ASN A 34 -3.93 -10.91 -3.38
N VAL A 35 -4.74 -10.14 -4.11
CA VAL A 35 -4.74 -8.66 -4.07
C VAL A 35 -4.90 -8.12 -2.65
N ILE A 36 -5.79 -8.75 -1.87
CA ILE A 36 -5.99 -8.52 -0.43
C ILE A 36 -5.82 -9.88 0.24
N HIS A 37 -4.90 -9.97 1.19
CA HIS A 37 -4.70 -11.18 1.99
C HIS A 37 -4.34 -10.82 3.43
N ARG A 38 -4.68 -11.70 4.37
CA ARG A 38 -4.35 -11.55 5.78
C ARG A 38 -2.88 -11.92 5.99
N ALA A 39 -2.12 -11.04 6.63
CA ALA A 39 -0.76 -11.34 7.05
C ALA A 39 -0.78 -11.96 8.46
N SER A 40 0.05 -12.98 8.68
CA SER A 40 0.19 -13.60 10.00
C SER A 40 0.90 -12.68 11.00
N ARG A 41 1.90 -11.93 10.55
CA ARG A 41 2.67 -10.95 11.33
C ARG A 41 2.99 -9.70 10.48
N PRO A 42 3.17 -8.52 11.11
CA PRO A 42 3.58 -7.33 10.39
C PRO A 42 4.98 -7.50 9.79
N SER A 43 5.15 -7.11 8.52
CA SER A 43 6.46 -7.16 7.85
C SER A 43 7.47 -6.18 8.45
N ARG A 44 6.96 -5.12 9.09
CA ARG A 44 7.70 -4.06 9.76
C ARG A 44 7.17 -3.83 11.18
N PRO A 45 7.61 -4.63 12.16
CA PRO A 45 7.17 -4.51 13.55
C PRO A 45 7.47 -3.12 14.16
N ASP A 46 8.59 -2.51 13.78
CA ASP A 46 8.98 -1.15 14.19
C ASP A 46 7.92 -0.10 13.81
N LYS A 47 7.48 -0.15 12.55
CA LYS A 47 6.56 0.83 11.98
C LYS A 47 5.13 0.56 12.44
N ALA A 48 4.72 -0.71 12.46
CA ALA A 48 3.41 -1.13 12.96
C ALA A 48 3.21 -0.68 14.41
N ARG A 49 4.21 -0.92 15.29
CA ARG A 49 4.13 -0.54 16.71
C ARG A 49 3.99 0.97 16.89
N ARG A 50 4.71 1.77 16.09
CA ARG A 50 4.59 3.24 16.10
C ARG A 50 3.19 3.72 15.67
N LEU A 51 2.52 2.98 14.80
CA LEU A 51 1.17 3.29 14.32
C LEU A 51 0.06 2.69 15.19
N GLY A 52 0.40 2.11 16.35
CA GLY A 52 -0.57 1.63 17.34
C GLY A 52 -0.84 0.14 17.31
N TYR A 53 -0.17 -0.64 16.44
CA TYR A 53 -0.28 -2.10 16.47
C TYR A 53 0.27 -2.65 17.79
N LYS A 54 -0.50 -3.54 18.41
CA LYS A 54 -0.09 -4.32 19.59
C LYS A 54 -0.22 -5.81 19.25
N ALA A 55 0.74 -6.62 19.70
CA ALA A 55 0.71 -8.07 19.53
C ALA A 55 -0.25 -8.70 20.57
N LYS A 56 -1.55 -8.46 20.38
CA LYS A 56 -2.64 -9.00 21.20
C LYS A 56 -3.82 -9.40 20.31
N GLN A 57 -4.69 -10.26 20.82
CA GLN A 57 -5.93 -10.60 20.11
C GLN A 57 -6.77 -9.33 19.85
N GLY A 58 -7.46 -9.31 18.71
CA GLY A 58 -8.20 -8.14 18.22
C GLY A 58 -7.41 -7.22 17.29
N TYR A 59 -6.09 -7.40 17.17
CA TYR A 59 -5.28 -6.74 16.14
C TYR A 59 -5.00 -7.71 14.99
N VAL A 60 -5.24 -7.24 13.78
CA VAL A 60 -5.00 -8.00 12.55
C VAL A 60 -4.28 -7.11 11.54
N VAL A 61 -3.46 -7.73 10.70
CA VAL A 61 -2.72 -7.05 9.63
C VAL A 61 -3.17 -7.63 8.30
N TYR A 62 -3.53 -6.76 7.36
CA TYR A 62 -3.90 -7.13 6.00
C TYR A 62 -2.93 -6.50 5.03
N ARG A 63 -2.45 -7.27 4.07
CA ARG A 63 -1.64 -6.77 2.97
C ARG A 63 -2.54 -6.49 1.78
N ILE A 64 -2.34 -5.35 1.15
CA ILE A 64 -3.03 -4.98 -0.09
C ILE A 64 -2.06 -4.41 -1.11
N ARG A 65 -2.25 -4.81 -2.38
CA ARG A 65 -1.61 -4.16 -3.53
C ARG A 65 -2.54 -3.20 -4.24
N VAL A 66 -2.05 -2.01 -4.56
CA VAL A 66 -2.76 -0.97 -5.31
C VAL A 66 -1.97 -0.63 -6.57
N ARG A 67 -2.65 -0.62 -7.72
CA ARG A 67 -2.02 -0.30 -9.01
C ARG A 67 -1.50 1.13 -8.99
N ARG A 68 -0.27 1.31 -9.46
CA ARG A 68 0.40 2.60 -9.64
C ARG A 68 -0.14 3.31 -10.89
N GLY A 69 0.07 4.61 -10.92
CA GLY A 69 -0.23 5.46 -12.07
C GLY A 69 -1.36 6.43 -11.81
N ASN A 70 -1.67 7.18 -12.86
CA ASN A 70 -2.75 8.15 -12.89
C ASN A 70 -4.11 7.45 -13.10
N ARG A 71 -5.20 8.19 -12.89
CA ARG A 71 -6.55 7.66 -13.06
C ARG A 71 -7.15 8.21 -14.34
N LYS A 72 -7.22 7.37 -15.37
CA LYS A 72 -7.92 7.69 -16.61
C LYS A 72 -9.40 7.99 -16.32
N LYS A 73 -9.96 9.03 -16.96
CA LYS A 73 -11.40 9.30 -16.90
C LYS A 73 -12.16 8.13 -17.54
N PRO A 74 -13.18 7.55 -16.87
CA PRO A 74 -13.97 6.47 -17.45
C PRO A 74 -14.98 7.04 -18.45
N VAL A 75 -14.54 7.25 -19.69
CA VAL A 75 -15.41 7.71 -20.80
C VAL A 75 -15.32 6.76 -22.00
N PRO A 76 -16.44 6.40 -22.64
CA PRO A 76 -16.45 5.60 -23.85
C PRO A 76 -15.64 6.28 -24.96
N LYS A 77 -14.69 5.56 -25.56
CA LYS A 77 -13.84 6.02 -26.68
C LYS A 77 -13.10 7.37 -26.45
N GLY A 78 -12.98 7.83 -25.20
CA GLY A 78 -12.38 9.14 -24.91
C GLY A 78 -13.30 10.34 -25.10
N ALA A 79 -14.57 10.13 -25.46
CA ALA A 79 -15.50 11.21 -25.75
C ALA A 79 -16.18 11.75 -24.48
N THR A 80 -15.94 13.03 -24.16
CA THR A 80 -16.53 13.72 -22.99
C THR A 80 -17.68 14.67 -23.33
N PHE A 81 -17.93 14.94 -24.62
CA PHE A 81 -18.99 15.80 -25.16
C PHE A 81 -19.21 17.11 -24.38
N GLY A 82 -18.24 18.04 -24.47
CA GLY A 82 -18.33 19.33 -23.79
C GLY A 82 -17.18 20.28 -24.15
N LYS A 83 -17.08 21.40 -23.44
CA LYS A 83 -16.05 22.43 -23.66
C LYS A 83 -14.62 21.85 -23.61
N PRO A 84 -13.67 22.34 -24.42
CA PRO A 84 -12.29 21.84 -24.49
C PRO A 84 -11.61 21.64 -23.13
N VAL A 85 -11.86 22.54 -22.17
CA VAL A 85 -11.30 22.47 -20.81
C VAL A 85 -11.65 21.17 -20.05
N ARG A 86 -12.77 20.50 -20.38
CA ARG A 86 -13.23 19.27 -19.70
C ARG A 86 -12.94 17.98 -20.50
N GLN A 87 -12.23 18.11 -21.63
CA GLN A 87 -11.93 17.00 -22.54
C GLN A 87 -10.70 16.18 -22.13
N GLY A 88 -9.97 16.56 -21.07
CA GLY A 88 -8.84 15.78 -20.57
C GLY A 88 -9.22 14.38 -20.07
N VAL A 89 -8.50 13.34 -20.53
CA VAL A 89 -8.77 11.94 -20.18
C VAL A 89 -7.59 11.24 -19.47
N ASN A 90 -6.36 11.36 -19.98
CA ASN A 90 -5.23 10.52 -19.55
C ASN A 90 -4.39 11.09 -18.39
N HIS A 91 -4.11 12.39 -18.39
CA HIS A 91 -3.18 13.02 -17.42
C HIS A 91 -3.84 13.43 -16.10
N LEU A 92 -4.98 12.82 -15.76
CA LEU A 92 -5.73 13.12 -14.55
C LEU A 92 -5.17 12.35 -13.35
N LYS A 93 -4.87 13.08 -12.28
CA LYS A 93 -4.46 12.49 -11.00
C LYS A 93 -5.68 12.20 -10.14
N PHE A 94 -5.65 11.11 -9.37
CA PHE A 94 -6.69 10.87 -8.38
C PHE A 94 -6.51 11.79 -7.17
N GLN A 95 -7.60 12.29 -6.61
CA GLN A 95 -7.55 13.23 -5.49
C GLN A 95 -7.03 12.59 -4.20
N ARG A 96 -7.33 11.31 -3.99
CA ARG A 96 -6.87 10.58 -2.79
C ARG A 96 -5.57 9.83 -3.07
N SER A 97 -4.76 9.67 -2.02
CA SER A 97 -3.51 8.92 -2.11
C SER A 97 -3.77 7.41 -2.31
N LEU A 98 -2.80 6.71 -2.89
CA LEU A 98 -2.87 5.24 -3.04
C LEU A 98 -3.01 4.51 -1.69
N ARG A 99 -2.49 5.12 -0.61
CA ARG A 99 -2.63 4.63 0.76
C ARG A 99 -4.08 4.68 1.24
N ALA A 100 -4.76 5.81 1.01
CA ALA A 100 -6.17 5.96 1.36
C ALA A 100 -7.07 4.99 0.56
N THR A 101 -6.75 4.78 -0.73
CA THR A 101 -7.43 3.77 -1.56
C THR A 101 -7.20 2.35 -1.05
N ALA A 102 -6.00 2.06 -0.54
CA ALA A 102 -5.70 0.77 0.09
C ALA A 102 -6.56 0.53 1.33
N GLU A 103 -6.59 1.50 2.25
CA GLU A 103 -7.38 1.45 3.48
C GLU A 103 -8.86 1.23 3.20
N GLU A 104 -9.43 1.97 2.24
CA GLU A 104 -10.83 1.84 1.85
C GLU A 104 -11.15 0.45 1.30
N ARG A 105 -10.29 -0.10 0.43
CA ARG A 105 -10.50 -1.44 -0.14
C ARG A 105 -10.46 -2.53 0.93
N VAL A 106 -9.55 -2.44 1.89
CA VAL A 106 -9.47 -3.38 3.02
C VAL A 106 -10.69 -3.20 3.94
N GLY A 107 -11.08 -1.97 4.26
CA GLY A 107 -12.25 -1.68 5.09
C GLY A 107 -13.54 -2.21 4.48
N ARG A 108 -13.71 -2.11 3.16
CA ARG A 108 -14.85 -2.71 2.45
C ARG A 108 -14.83 -4.24 2.46
N ARG A 109 -13.64 -4.87 2.37
CA ARG A 109 -13.50 -6.33 2.40
C ARG A 109 -13.71 -6.91 3.80
N CYS A 110 -13.31 -6.17 4.83
CA CYS A 110 -13.31 -6.58 6.23
C CYS A 110 -14.28 -5.72 7.05
N GLY A 111 -15.56 -5.73 6.68
CA GLY A 111 -16.57 -4.83 7.27
C GLY A 111 -16.81 -5.00 8.77
N ASN A 112 -16.44 -6.14 9.35
CA ASN A 112 -16.51 -6.41 10.79
C ASN A 112 -15.33 -5.82 11.58
N LEU A 113 -14.30 -5.31 10.90
CA LEU A 113 -13.09 -4.77 11.51
C LEU A 113 -13.02 -3.24 11.29
N ARG A 114 -12.24 -2.56 12.14
CA ARG A 114 -11.98 -1.13 12.00
C ARG A 114 -10.54 -0.90 11.54
N VAL A 115 -10.37 -0.11 10.49
CA VAL A 115 -9.05 0.28 10.00
C VAL A 115 -8.44 1.30 10.97
N LEU A 116 -7.32 0.93 11.60
CA LEU A 116 -6.60 1.82 12.52
C LEU A 116 -5.63 2.73 11.75
N ASN A 117 -4.75 2.12 10.96
CA ASN A 117 -3.71 2.81 10.21
C ASN A 117 -3.15 1.89 9.13
N SER A 118 -2.32 2.43 8.25
CA SER A 118 -1.58 1.65 7.25
C SER A 118 -0.14 2.14 7.07
N TYR A 119 0.74 1.35 6.48
CA TYR A 119 2.08 1.76 6.09
C TYR A 119 2.57 1.08 4.82
N TRP A 120 3.47 1.77 4.13
CA TRP A 120 4.13 1.23 2.95
C TRP A 120 5.09 0.10 3.33
N ILE A 121 5.01 -1.01 2.59
CA ILE A 121 5.91 -2.16 2.76
C ILE A 121 6.83 -2.37 1.57
N ASN A 122 6.33 -2.17 0.34
CA ASN A 122 7.07 -2.47 -0.87
C ASN A 122 6.45 -1.78 -2.10
N GLN A 123 7.18 -1.73 -3.22
CA GLN A 123 6.65 -1.31 -4.51
C GLN A 123 7.41 -1.98 -5.66
N ASP A 124 6.70 -2.27 -6.75
CA ASP A 124 7.29 -2.58 -8.05
C ASP A 124 6.86 -1.54 -9.09
N GLY A 125 7.17 -1.78 -10.37
CA GLY A 125 6.77 -0.88 -11.45
C GLY A 125 5.26 -0.69 -11.58
N VAL A 126 4.46 -1.70 -11.22
CA VAL A 126 3.02 -1.74 -11.50
C VAL A 126 2.16 -1.48 -10.26
N TYR A 127 2.62 -1.86 -9.07
CA TYR A 127 1.88 -1.87 -7.81
C TYR A 127 2.68 -1.24 -6.66
N LYS A 128 1.95 -0.66 -5.72
CA LYS A 128 2.43 -0.35 -4.36
C LYS A 128 1.72 -1.25 -3.37
N TYR A 129 2.47 -1.73 -2.39
CA TYR A 129 1.99 -2.64 -1.36
C TYR A 129 1.90 -1.90 -0.02
N TYR A 130 0.81 -2.12 0.70
CA TYR A 130 0.54 -1.56 2.02
C TYR A 130 0.11 -2.65 2.98
N GLU A 131 0.43 -2.43 4.26
CA GLU A 131 -0.10 -3.15 5.43
C GLU A 131 -0.93 -2.21 6.30
#